data_AF-A0A2X0U7P8-F1
#
_entry.id   AF-A0A2X0U7P8-F1
#
_cell.length_a   1.000
_cell.length_b   1.000
_cell.length_c   1.000
_cell.angle_alpha   90.00
_cell.angle_beta   90.00
_cell.angle_gamma   90.00
#
_symmetry.space_group_name_H-M   'P 1'
#
loop_
_entity.id
_entity.type
_entity.pdbx_description
1 polymer ?
#
loop_
_entity_poly.entity_id
_entity_poly.type
_entity_poly.pdbx_seq_one_letter_code
_entity_poly.pdbx_strand_id
1 'polypeptide(L)'
;MSRFVSRRTLAAASSLLLAAVGLTGCINLPGGGGSSSSDIGSMKNIPEGIKRDLINQMNSASESEKSTIIEKANALNNMVGKDLVGVEPSIISQQDFKLDPNGTIVVDKDKNVYATMSAADYWRLGEDSYDLCVEKDCEYYSSWTIDVEGSGSALTYVWTLKIDNPEITDQPLVRRFTTK
;
A
#
# COMPACT_ATOMS: atom_id res chain seq x y z
N MET A 1 -20.45 40.01 3.69
CA MET A 1 -19.47 39.89 2.60
C MET A 1 -18.23 39.21 3.15
N SER A 2 -17.90 38.01 2.67
CA SER A 2 -16.51 37.61 2.43
C SER A 2 -16.54 36.40 1.49
N ARG A 3 -16.10 36.62 0.24
CA ARG A 3 -15.91 35.58 -0.76
C ARG A 3 -14.53 34.99 -0.50
N PHE A 4 -14.44 33.77 0.02
CA PHE A 4 -13.16 33.08 0.04
C PHE A 4 -12.93 32.40 -1.32
N VAL A 5 -12.03 33.06 -2.03
CA VAL A 5 -11.43 32.77 -3.31
C VAL A 5 -10.93 31.32 -3.39
N SER A 6 -11.37 30.65 -4.45
CA SER A 6 -10.75 29.46 -5.03
C SER A 6 -9.24 29.70 -5.24
N ARG A 7 -8.39 28.97 -4.53
CA ARG A 7 -6.99 28.77 -4.93
C ARG A 7 -6.88 27.41 -5.61
N ARG A 8 -6.74 27.45 -6.94
CA ARG A 8 -6.17 26.34 -7.72
C ARG A 8 -4.70 26.24 -7.33
N THR A 9 -4.35 25.25 -6.54
CA THR A 9 -2.95 24.85 -6.33
C THR A 9 -2.56 23.89 -7.46
N LEU A 10 -1.62 24.33 -8.28
CA LEU A 10 -0.92 23.50 -9.25
C LEU A 10 -0.21 22.38 -8.47
N ALA A 11 -0.61 21.13 -8.72
CA ALA A 11 0.16 19.98 -8.28
C ALA A 11 1.50 19.99 -9.00
N ALA A 12 2.58 20.13 -8.25
CA ALA A 12 3.92 19.87 -8.74
C ALA A 12 3.99 18.37 -9.06
N ALA A 13 4.14 18.04 -10.34
CA ALA A 13 4.41 16.69 -10.77
C ALA A 13 5.83 16.30 -10.30
N SER A 14 5.91 15.60 -9.18
CA SER A 14 7.13 14.94 -8.74
C SER A 14 7.33 13.70 -9.60
N SER A 15 8.15 13.82 -10.63
CA SER A 15 8.61 12.70 -11.44
C SER A 15 9.46 11.76 -10.58
N LEU A 16 8.87 10.65 -10.15
CA LEU A 16 9.62 9.55 -9.53
C LEU A 16 10.43 8.84 -10.63
N LEU A 17 11.74 9.08 -10.63
CA LEU A 17 12.71 8.32 -11.43
C LEU A 17 12.90 6.95 -10.78
N LEU A 18 12.31 5.91 -11.36
CA LEU A 18 12.56 4.53 -10.99
C LEU A 18 13.93 4.10 -11.58
N ALA A 19 14.87 3.84 -10.69
CA ALA A 19 16.14 3.23 -11.01
C ALA A 19 15.91 1.78 -11.48
N ALA A 20 16.21 1.52 -12.75
CA ALA A 20 16.18 0.19 -13.32
C ALA A 20 17.32 -0.66 -12.74
N VAL A 21 16.98 -1.65 -11.91
CA VAL A 21 17.87 -2.77 -11.60
C VAL A 21 17.33 -3.97 -12.38
N GLY A 22 17.99 -4.27 -13.49
CA GLY A 22 17.76 -5.52 -14.21
C GLY A 22 18.33 -6.69 -13.42
N LEU A 23 17.60 -7.80 -13.36
CA LEU A 23 18.17 -9.15 -13.34
C LEU A 23 17.08 -10.16 -13.72
N THR A 24 17.47 -10.97 -14.70
CA THR A 24 16.79 -12.10 -15.32
C THR A 24 16.32 -13.18 -14.34
N GLY A 25 15.13 -13.73 -14.56
CA GLY A 25 14.73 -15.01 -13.98
C GLY A 25 13.23 -15.27 -14.07
N CYS A 26 12.76 -15.93 -15.14
CA CYS A 26 11.42 -16.51 -15.18
C CYS A 26 11.33 -17.64 -14.14
N ILE A 27 10.58 -17.44 -13.06
CA ILE A 27 10.28 -18.48 -12.08
C ILE A 27 8.76 -18.67 -12.04
N ASN A 28 8.32 -19.87 -12.43
CA ASN A 28 6.97 -20.36 -12.17
C ASN A 28 6.77 -20.43 -10.65
N LEU A 29 5.82 -19.63 -10.13
CA LEU A 29 5.45 -19.60 -8.71
C LEU A 29 4.53 -20.78 -8.35
N PRO A 30 4.91 -21.62 -7.36
CA PRO A 30 3.99 -22.52 -6.70
C PRO A 30 3.28 -21.81 -5.54
N GLY A 31 1.96 -21.96 -5.47
CA GLY A 31 1.17 -22.02 -4.22
C GLY A 31 0.88 -20.70 -3.49
N GLY A 32 -0.35 -20.21 -3.64
CA GLY A 32 -0.97 -19.20 -2.76
C GLY A 32 -2.13 -18.53 -3.47
N GLY A 33 -3.37 -18.83 -3.05
CA GLY A 33 -4.62 -18.49 -3.74
C GLY A 33 -4.95 -16.99 -3.82
N GLY A 34 -4.13 -16.22 -4.52
CA GLY A 34 -4.47 -14.90 -5.04
C GLY A 34 -4.91 -15.02 -6.49
N SER A 35 -5.93 -14.26 -6.88
CA SER A 35 -6.31 -14.15 -8.30
C SER A 35 -5.26 -13.25 -8.96
N SER A 36 -4.55 -13.76 -9.96
CA SER A 36 -3.74 -12.93 -10.85
C SER A 36 -4.64 -12.37 -11.94
N SER A 37 -4.66 -11.04 -12.09
CA SER A 37 -5.39 -10.34 -13.15
C SER A 37 -4.43 -9.40 -13.87
N SER A 38 -4.55 -9.32 -15.20
CA SER A 38 -3.90 -8.27 -16.00
C SER A 38 -4.75 -7.00 -16.07
N ASP A 39 -6.03 -7.06 -15.68
CA ASP A 39 -6.92 -5.91 -15.63
C ASP A 39 -6.87 -5.25 -14.26
N ILE A 40 -6.01 -4.24 -14.14
CA ILE A 40 -5.82 -3.42 -12.93
C ILE A 40 -7.13 -2.74 -12.50
N GLY A 41 -8.00 -2.35 -13.45
CA GLY A 41 -9.27 -1.67 -13.15
C GLY A 41 -10.20 -2.54 -12.28
N SER A 42 -10.19 -3.84 -12.53
CA SER A 42 -11.01 -4.83 -11.82
C SER A 42 -10.55 -5.16 -10.39
N MET A 43 -9.35 -4.73 -10.00
CA MET A 43 -8.73 -5.12 -8.72
C MET A 43 -9.40 -4.43 -7.53
N LYS A 44 -10.25 -5.15 -6.79
CA LYS A 44 -11.10 -4.57 -5.74
C LYS A 44 -10.36 -4.03 -4.51
N ASN A 45 -9.11 -4.42 -4.28
CA ASN A 45 -8.37 -4.12 -3.06
C ASN A 45 -7.28 -3.05 -3.26
N ILE A 46 -7.37 -2.27 -4.34
CA ILE A 46 -6.43 -1.17 -4.64
C ILE A 46 -7.22 0.15 -4.66
N PRO A 47 -6.74 1.23 -4.02
CA PRO A 47 -7.33 2.57 -4.13
C PRO A 47 -7.44 3.03 -5.60
N GLU A 48 -8.52 3.73 -5.94
CA GLU A 48 -8.81 4.13 -7.34
C GLU A 48 -7.75 5.09 -7.93
N GLY A 49 -7.18 5.97 -7.10
CA GLY A 49 -6.06 6.82 -7.48
C GLY A 49 -4.82 6.00 -7.85
N ILE A 50 -4.47 5.01 -7.03
CA ILE A 50 -3.33 4.12 -7.28
C ILE A 50 -3.57 3.28 -8.53
N LYS A 51 -4.79 2.76 -8.76
CA LYS A 51 -5.13 2.06 -10.01
C LYS A 51 -4.86 2.92 -11.23
N ARG A 52 -5.33 4.17 -11.19
CA ARG A 52 -5.17 5.13 -12.30
C ARG A 52 -3.70 5.38 -12.57
N ASP A 53 -2.90 5.56 -11.54
CA ASP A 53 -1.46 5.77 -11.68
C ASP A 53 -0.74 4.55 -12.25
N LEU A 54 -1.10 3.34 -11.81
CA LEU A 54 -0.54 2.09 -12.36
C LEU A 54 -0.94 1.90 -13.83
N ILE A 55 -2.19 2.18 -14.20
CA ILE A 55 -2.65 2.12 -15.60
C ILE A 55 -1.92 3.15 -16.46
N ASN A 56 -1.75 4.38 -15.96
CA ASN A 56 -1.00 5.41 -16.67
C ASN A 56 0.46 5.00 -16.89
N GLN A 57 1.11 4.46 -15.86
CA GLN A 57 2.47 3.91 -15.99
C GLN A 57 2.51 2.80 -17.03
N MET A 58 1.56 1.86 -16.99
CA MET A 58 1.47 0.74 -17.94
C MET A 58 1.32 1.22 -19.39
N ASN A 59 0.54 2.28 -19.63
CA ASN A 59 0.35 2.84 -20.96
C ASN A 59 1.60 3.53 -21.52
N SER A 60 2.47 4.05 -20.66
CA SER A 60 3.73 4.70 -21.04
C SER A 60 4.95 3.77 -21.04
N ALA A 61 4.81 2.56 -20.50
CA ALA A 61 5.89 1.62 -20.24
C ALA A 61 6.25 0.73 -21.45
N SER A 62 7.49 0.25 -21.48
CA SER A 62 7.90 -0.86 -22.36
C SER A 62 7.22 -2.18 -21.97
N GLU A 63 7.17 -3.16 -22.87
CA GLU A 63 6.55 -4.46 -22.59
C GLU A 63 7.13 -5.18 -21.37
N SER A 64 8.45 -5.06 -21.14
CA SER A 64 9.09 -5.60 -19.94
C SER A 64 8.63 -4.91 -18.65
N GLU A 65 8.47 -3.58 -18.69
CA GLU A 65 8.02 -2.80 -17.53
C GLU A 65 6.53 -3.02 -17.24
N LYS A 66 5.71 -3.29 -18.26
CA LYS A 66 4.29 -3.62 -18.09
C LYS A 66 4.09 -4.86 -17.22
N SER A 67 4.91 -5.90 -17.40
CA SER A 67 4.86 -7.10 -16.55
C SER A 67 5.08 -6.75 -15.08
N THR A 68 6.12 -5.94 -14.80
CA THR A 68 6.45 -5.50 -13.44
C THR A 68 5.31 -4.66 -12.82
N ILE A 69 4.67 -3.80 -13.61
CA ILE A 69 3.52 -3.01 -13.14
C ILE A 69 2.32 -3.91 -12.79
N ILE A 70 2.03 -4.91 -13.63
CA ILE A 70 0.96 -5.89 -13.37
C ILE A 70 1.29 -6.72 -12.13
N GLU A 71 2.54 -7.16 -11.96
CA GLU A 71 2.98 -7.89 -10.77
C GLU A 71 2.80 -7.06 -9.49
N LYS A 72 3.20 -5.78 -9.52
CA LYS A 72 2.99 -4.84 -8.42
C LYS A 72 1.50 -4.66 -8.09
N ALA A 73 0.66 -4.48 -9.12
CA ALA A 73 -0.79 -4.36 -8.93
C ALA A 73 -1.38 -5.64 -8.30
N ASN A 74 -0.98 -6.81 -8.78
CA ASN A 74 -1.40 -8.09 -8.20
C ASN A 74 -0.92 -8.26 -6.75
N ALA A 75 0.30 -7.83 -6.43
CA ALA A 75 0.80 -7.87 -5.06
C ALA A 75 -0.03 -7.00 -4.13
N LEU A 76 -0.31 -5.75 -4.51
CA LEU A 76 -1.18 -4.85 -3.73
C LEU A 76 -2.58 -5.42 -3.56
N ASN A 77 -3.19 -5.92 -4.63
CA ASN A 77 -4.54 -6.48 -4.58
C ASN A 77 -4.61 -7.74 -3.68
N ASN A 78 -3.58 -8.58 -3.74
CA ASN A 78 -3.50 -9.82 -2.98
C ASN A 78 -2.92 -9.64 -1.57
N MET A 79 -2.49 -8.45 -1.18
CA MET A 79 -2.05 -8.17 0.19
C MET A 79 -3.21 -8.29 1.17
N VAL A 80 -4.39 -7.77 0.78
CA VAL A 80 -5.63 -7.91 1.57
C VAL A 80 -6.03 -9.38 1.62
N GLY A 81 -6.19 -9.90 2.83
CA GLY A 81 -6.47 -11.30 3.10
C GLY A 81 -5.25 -12.18 3.39
N LYS A 82 -4.03 -11.68 3.20
CA LYS A 82 -2.81 -12.39 3.58
C LYS A 82 -2.39 -12.11 5.02
N ASP A 83 -1.76 -13.10 5.64
CA ASP A 83 -1.06 -12.93 6.90
C ASP A 83 0.26 -12.21 6.64
N LEU A 84 0.36 -10.97 7.11
CA LEU A 84 1.58 -10.18 7.03
C LEU A 84 2.36 -10.32 8.33
N VAL A 85 3.68 -10.25 8.22
CA VAL A 85 4.60 -10.30 9.35
C VAL A 85 5.47 -9.06 9.34
N GLY A 86 5.52 -8.34 10.47
CA GLY A 86 6.34 -7.15 10.61
C GLY A 86 7.83 -7.47 10.47
N VAL A 87 8.54 -6.61 9.74
CA VAL A 87 9.99 -6.70 9.51
C VAL A 87 10.70 -5.51 10.13
N GLU A 88 10.23 -4.30 9.81
CA GLU A 88 10.79 -3.04 10.33
C GLU A 88 9.69 -2.05 10.69
N PRO A 89 9.87 -1.25 11.76
CA PRO A 89 11.02 -1.21 12.67
C PRO A 89 11.10 -2.44 13.58
N SER A 90 12.25 -2.67 14.23
CA SER A 90 12.50 -3.88 15.04
C SER A 90 11.45 -4.15 16.12
N ILE A 91 10.80 -3.11 16.64
CA ILE A 91 9.74 -3.22 17.65
C ILE A 91 8.50 -3.98 17.16
N ILE A 92 8.26 -4.06 15.84
CA ILE A 92 7.16 -4.84 15.24
C ILE A 92 7.64 -6.15 14.59
N SER A 93 8.95 -6.43 14.66
CA SER A 93 9.52 -7.60 13.99
C SER A 93 8.83 -8.89 14.46
N GLN A 94 8.50 -9.77 13.50
CA GLN A 94 7.83 -11.06 13.71
C GLN A 94 6.42 -10.98 14.30
N GLN A 95 5.78 -9.80 14.30
CA GLN A 95 4.41 -9.65 14.76
C GLN A 95 3.44 -9.72 13.57
N ASP A 96 2.41 -10.55 13.74
CA ASP A 96 1.40 -10.79 12.70
C ASP A 96 0.45 -9.58 12.57
N PHE A 97 0.09 -9.24 11.33
CA PHE A 97 -0.86 -8.18 10.99
C PHE A 97 -1.63 -8.58 9.72
N LYS A 98 -2.91 -8.26 9.62
CA LYS A 98 -3.70 -8.58 8.43
C LYS A 98 -4.83 -7.59 8.22
N LEU A 99 -4.98 -7.15 6.96
CA LEU A 99 -6.20 -6.53 6.47
C LEU A 99 -7.16 -7.65 6.03
N ASP A 100 -8.22 -7.90 6.77
CA ASP A 100 -9.21 -8.90 6.38
C ASP A 100 -10.15 -8.37 5.28
N PRO A 101 -10.52 -9.15 4.26
CA PRO A 101 -11.38 -8.69 3.17
C PRO A 101 -12.75 -8.16 3.61
N ASN A 102 -13.20 -8.45 4.83
CA ASN A 102 -14.44 -7.93 5.39
C ASN A 102 -14.32 -6.48 5.93
N GLY A 103 -13.16 -5.84 5.83
CA GLY A 103 -12.91 -4.47 6.33
C GLY A 103 -12.46 -4.39 7.79
N THR A 104 -12.04 -5.51 8.39
CA THR A 104 -11.49 -5.55 9.77
C THR A 104 -9.99 -5.79 9.75
N ILE A 105 -9.31 -5.37 10.82
CA ILE A 105 -7.89 -5.65 11.04
C ILE A 105 -7.78 -6.85 11.99
N VAL A 106 -7.01 -7.85 11.59
CA VAL A 106 -6.69 -9.01 12.41
C VAL A 106 -5.28 -8.82 12.95
N VAL A 107 -5.18 -8.59 14.26
CA VAL A 107 -3.94 -8.29 14.97
C VAL A 107 -4.10 -8.59 16.46
N ASP A 108 -3.03 -9.02 17.12
CA ASP A 108 -2.99 -9.15 18.58
C ASP A 108 -2.85 -7.74 19.20
N LYS A 109 -3.86 -7.34 19.98
CA LYS A 109 -3.96 -5.99 20.56
C LYS A 109 -2.91 -5.70 21.63
N ASP A 110 -2.27 -6.74 22.18
CA ASP A 110 -1.20 -6.59 23.16
C ASP A 110 0.18 -6.39 22.49
N LYS A 111 0.24 -6.38 21.16
CA LYS A 111 1.48 -6.24 20.38
C LYS A 111 1.73 -4.80 19.93
N ASN A 112 3.01 -4.47 19.79
CA ASN A 112 3.44 -3.16 19.31
C ASN A 112 2.95 -2.85 17.90
N VAL A 113 2.78 -3.86 17.05
CA VAL A 113 2.23 -3.67 15.70
C VAL A 113 0.82 -3.06 15.74
N TYR A 114 -0.04 -3.45 16.69
CA TYR A 114 -1.36 -2.82 16.85
C TYR A 114 -1.23 -1.34 17.21
N ALA A 115 -0.48 -1.03 18.28
CA ALA A 115 -0.30 0.35 18.73
C ALA A 115 0.37 1.25 17.68
N THR A 116 1.34 0.71 16.92
CA THR A 116 2.09 1.47 15.92
C THR A 116 1.43 1.52 14.55
N MET A 117 0.40 0.69 14.31
CA MET A 117 -0.51 0.75 13.16
C MET A 117 -1.82 1.46 13.54
N SER A 118 -1.71 2.51 14.36
CA SER A 118 -2.80 3.44 14.74
C SER A 118 -3.89 2.86 15.65
N ALA A 119 -3.64 1.73 16.32
CA ALA A 119 -4.62 1.05 17.17
C ALA A 119 -5.98 0.87 16.47
N ALA A 120 -5.91 0.54 15.18
CA ALA A 120 -7.07 0.45 14.31
C ALA A 120 -7.68 -0.96 14.34
N ASP A 121 -9.01 -1.02 14.36
CA ASP A 121 -9.79 -2.27 14.30
C ASP A 121 -10.42 -2.51 12.92
N TYR A 122 -10.50 -1.47 12.10
CA TYR A 122 -11.13 -1.49 10.78
C TYR A 122 -10.22 -0.87 9.73
N TRP A 123 -10.49 -1.15 8.46
CA TRP A 123 -9.81 -0.50 7.35
C TRP A 123 -10.76 -0.27 6.17
N ARG A 124 -10.40 0.70 5.33
CA ARG A 124 -11.08 0.98 4.06
C ARG A 124 -10.09 1.44 3.00
N LEU A 125 -10.55 1.49 1.76
CA LEU A 125 -9.83 2.18 0.68
C LEU A 125 -10.21 3.66 0.70
N GLY A 126 -9.20 4.53 0.79
CA GLY A 126 -9.30 5.95 0.46
C GLY A 126 -9.16 6.17 -1.05
N GLU A 127 -8.95 7.42 -1.46
CA GLU A 127 -8.72 7.74 -2.88
C GLU A 127 -7.37 7.21 -3.36
N ASP A 128 -6.32 7.44 -2.58
CA ASP A 128 -4.93 7.07 -2.88
C ASP A 128 -4.22 6.40 -1.69
N SER A 129 -4.99 5.90 -0.71
CA SER A 129 -4.49 5.32 0.53
C SER A 129 -5.31 4.11 0.99
N TYR A 130 -4.69 3.33 1.87
CA TYR A 130 -5.36 2.40 2.77
C TYR A 130 -5.56 3.12 4.08
N ASP A 131 -6.82 3.36 4.45
CA ASP A 131 -7.13 4.06 5.69
C ASP A 131 -7.34 3.01 6.80
N LEU A 132 -6.62 3.17 7.90
CA LEU A 132 -6.77 2.37 9.11
C LEU A 132 -7.62 3.15 10.10
N CYS A 133 -8.76 2.58 10.46
CA CYS A 133 -9.82 3.23 11.19
C CYS A 133 -9.92 2.66 12.62
N VAL A 134 -10.02 3.54 13.61
CA VAL A 134 -10.25 3.12 15.00
C VAL A 134 -11.64 2.53 15.16
N GLU A 135 -12.64 3.17 14.54
CA GLU A 135 -14.04 2.76 14.57
C GLU A 135 -14.59 2.49 13.16
N LYS A 136 -15.75 1.82 13.10
CA LYS A 136 -16.32 1.31 11.85
C LYS A 136 -16.78 2.40 10.89
N ASP A 137 -17.27 3.53 11.42
CA ASP A 137 -17.63 4.69 10.61
C ASP A 137 -16.41 5.43 10.04
N CYS A 138 -15.22 5.11 10.58
CA CYS A 138 -13.94 5.66 10.18
C CYS A 138 -13.93 7.20 10.27
N GLU A 139 -14.52 7.74 11.35
CA GLU A 139 -14.39 9.16 11.72
C GLU A 139 -12.93 9.50 12.04
N TYR A 140 -12.26 8.62 12.79
CA TYR A 140 -10.85 8.74 13.12
C TYR A 140 -10.03 7.66 12.40
N TYR A 141 -9.11 8.10 11.55
CA TYR A 141 -8.29 7.22 10.75
C TYR A 141 -6.89 7.78 10.48
N SER A 142 -5.99 6.88 10.12
CA SER A 142 -4.69 7.20 9.52
C SER A 142 -4.63 6.66 8.10
N SER A 143 -4.06 7.45 7.18
CA SER A 143 -3.95 7.06 5.77
C SER A 143 -2.56 6.58 5.44
N TRP A 144 -2.46 5.43 4.77
CA TRP A 144 -1.18 4.82 4.43
C TRP A 144 -1.10 4.56 2.93
N THR A 145 0.00 4.98 2.31
CA THR A 145 0.38 4.51 0.98
C THR A 145 1.17 3.23 1.12
N ILE A 146 0.99 2.29 0.20
CA ILE A 146 1.71 1.02 0.22
C ILE A 146 2.47 0.87 -1.09
N ASP A 147 3.78 0.72 -0.98
CA ASP A 147 4.64 0.30 -2.08
C ASP A 147 5.03 -1.17 -1.95
N VAL A 148 5.48 -1.75 -3.06
CA VAL A 148 5.93 -3.14 -3.15
C VAL A 148 7.37 -3.16 -3.62
N GLU A 149 8.24 -3.70 -2.79
CA GLU A 149 9.64 -3.93 -3.12
C GLU A 149 9.90 -5.44 -3.31
N GLY A 150 10.82 -5.77 -4.21
CA GLY A 150 11.14 -7.16 -4.55
C GLY A 150 10.10 -7.83 -5.43
N SER A 151 10.20 -9.15 -5.56
CA SER A 151 9.34 -9.96 -6.42
C SER A 151 9.20 -11.39 -5.88
N GLY A 152 8.11 -12.08 -6.25
CA GLY A 152 7.88 -13.47 -5.87
C GLY A 152 7.82 -13.65 -4.35
N SER A 153 8.63 -14.57 -3.82
CA SER A 153 8.68 -14.89 -2.38
C SER A 153 9.49 -13.89 -1.54
N ALA A 154 10.26 -12.99 -2.17
CA ALA A 154 11.07 -11.97 -1.48
C ALA A 154 10.35 -10.61 -1.41
N LEU A 155 9.02 -10.61 -1.49
CA LEU A 155 8.20 -9.42 -1.58
C LEU A 155 8.04 -8.72 -0.22
N THR A 156 8.33 -7.43 -0.18
CA THR A 156 8.13 -6.57 0.99
C THR A 156 7.11 -5.48 0.68
N TYR A 157 6.09 -5.34 1.52
CA TYR A 157 5.15 -4.22 1.50
C TYR A 157 5.67 -3.11 2.38
N VAL A 158 5.78 -1.91 1.81
CA VAL A 158 6.32 -0.72 2.46
C VAL A 158 5.18 0.25 2.69
N TRP A 159 4.74 0.33 3.93
CA TRP A 159 3.64 1.17 4.37
C TRP A 159 4.20 2.50 4.84
N THR A 160 3.77 3.58 4.20
CA THR A 160 4.20 4.94 4.55
C THR A 160 2.98 5.74 4.98
N LEU A 161 3.02 6.28 6.19
CA LEU A 161 1.96 7.13 6.71
C LEU A 161 1.92 8.45 5.92
N LYS A 162 0.74 8.80 5.41
CA LYS A 162 0.49 10.12 4.83
C LYS A 162 0.38 11.15 5.95
N ILE A 163 1.19 12.20 5.86
CA ILE A 163 1.16 13.33 6.80
C ILE A 163 0.80 14.58 5.98
N ASP A 164 -0.39 15.13 6.24
CA ASP A 164 -0.90 16.30 5.50
C ASP A 164 -0.15 17.60 5.83
N ASN A 165 0.64 17.62 6.92
CA ASN A 165 1.44 18.76 7.33
C ASN A 165 2.91 18.36 7.58
N PRO A 166 3.79 18.46 6.58
CA PRO A 166 5.18 18.00 6.67
C PRO A 166 6.04 18.82 7.65
N GLU A 167 5.57 19.99 8.11
CA GLU A 167 6.28 20.82 9.11
C GLU A 167 6.41 20.16 10.49
N ILE A 168 5.74 19.03 10.72
CA ILE A 168 5.74 18.30 12.01
C ILE A 168 6.91 17.31 12.12
N THR A 169 7.39 16.76 11.00
CA THR A 169 8.52 15.81 10.98
C THR A 169 9.08 15.65 9.57
N ASP A 170 10.40 15.72 9.43
CA ASP A 170 11.10 15.52 8.15
C ASP A 170 11.19 14.04 7.74
N GLN A 171 10.91 13.11 8.67
CA GLN A 171 11.05 11.67 8.42
C GLN A 171 9.69 11.00 8.23
N PRO A 172 9.47 10.28 7.11
CA PRO A 172 8.25 9.52 6.89
C PRO A 172 8.19 8.36 7.87
N LEU A 173 7.02 8.15 8.47
CA LEU A 173 6.78 6.99 9.33
C LEU A 173 6.51 5.77 8.44
N VAL A 174 7.49 4.87 8.40
CA VAL A 174 7.47 3.68 7.54
C VAL A 174 7.33 2.40 8.38
N ARG A 175 6.55 1.44 7.86
CA ARG A 175 6.42 0.07 8.38
C ARG A 175 6.63 -0.91 7.23
N ARG A 176 7.40 -1.96 7.45
CA ARG A 176 7.72 -2.96 6.43
C ARG A 176 7.19 -4.31 6.85
N PHE A 177 6.53 -4.98 5.92
CA PHE A 177 5.91 -6.28 6.13
C PHE A 177 6.24 -7.24 5.00
N THR A 178 6.36 -8.52 5.32
CA THR A 178 6.39 -9.61 4.31
C THR A 178 5.16 -10.48 4.49
N THR A 179 4.86 -11.35 3.53
CA THR A 179 3.87 -12.41 3.74
C THR A 179 4.48 -13.56 4.54
N LYS A 180 3.66 -14.21 5.36
CA LYS A 180 4.02 -15.47 6.03
C LYS A 180 4.12 -16.64 5.06
#